data_AF-A0A4Q6JCF2-F1
#
_entry.id   AF-A0A4Q6JCF2-F1
#
_cell.length_a   1.000
_cell.length_b   1.000
_cell.length_c   1.000
_cell.angle_alpha   90.00
_cell.angle_beta   90.00
_cell.angle_gamma   90.00
#
_symmetry.space_group_name_H-M   'P 1'
#
loop_
_entity.id
_entity.type
_entity.pdbx_description
1 polymer ?
#
loop_
_entity_poly.entity_id
_entity_poly.type
_entity_poly.pdbx_seq_one_letter_code
_entity_poly.pdbx_strand_id
1 'polypeptide(L)' 'MGDHFDSFIANQLQSGRYGSASEVIRAALRLLESQKTKMNTLRQLLIEGENSGVADYDLDSFINELDKNEIK' A
#
# COMPACT_ATOMS: atom_id res chain seq x y z
N MET A 1 -18.49 -5.90 21.66
CA MET A 1 -17.10 -5.81 21.17
C MET A 1 -16.25 -5.43 22.37
N GLY A 2 -15.97 -6.37 23.26
CA GLY A 2 -15.69 -6.05 24.66
C GLY A 2 -14.20 -5.95 24.97
N ASP A 3 -13.64 -6.99 25.57
CA ASP A 3 -12.46 -6.77 26.42
C ASP A 3 -11.12 -6.66 25.67
N HIS A 4 -11.02 -7.24 24.46
CA HIS A 4 -9.77 -7.23 23.69
C HIS A 4 -9.43 -5.83 23.15
N PHE A 5 -10.41 -5.12 22.58
CA PHE A 5 -10.17 -3.79 22.03
C PHE A 5 -10.03 -2.75 23.13
N ASP A 6 -10.78 -2.89 24.23
CA ASP A 6 -10.65 -2.02 25.39
C ASP A 6 -9.25 -2.15 26.03
N SER A 7 -8.75 -3.39 26.18
CA SER A 7 -7.37 -3.64 26.66
C SER A 7 -6.33 -3.08 25.70
N PHE A 8 -6.53 -3.23 24.39
CA PHE A 8 -5.64 -2.66 23.39
C PHE A 8 -5.59 -1.14 23.46
N ILE A 9 -6.75 -0.48 23.51
CA ILE A 9 -6.85 0.98 23.62
C ILE A 9 -6.21 1.46 24.92
N ALA A 10 -6.47 0.80 26.05
CA ALA A 10 -5.87 1.12 27.34
C ALA A 10 -4.34 1.03 27.31
N ASN A 11 -3.77 -0.01 26.69
CA ASN A 11 -2.33 -0.15 26.50
C ASN A 11 -1.74 0.97 25.63
N GLN A 12 -2.45 1.38 24.57
CA GLN A 12 -2.01 2.49 23.70
C GLN A 12 -2.06 3.84 24.42
N LEU A 13 -3.06 4.07 25.27
CA LEU A 13 -3.14 5.25 26.15
C LEU A 13 -2.03 5.26 27.19
N GLN A 14 -1.80 4.13 27.87
CA GLN A 14 -0.79 3.99 28.91
C GLN A 14 0.64 4.15 28.38
N SER A 15 0.88 3.82 27.11
CA SER A 15 2.15 4.08 26.43
C SER A 15 2.45 5.57 26.22
N GLY A 16 1.48 6.45 26.45
CA GLY A 16 1.61 7.90 26.22
C GLY A 16 1.57 8.32 24.76
N ARG A 17 1.42 7.37 23.82
CA ARG A 17 1.42 7.62 22.38
C ARG A 17 0.15 8.31 21.86
N TYR A 18 -0.97 8.18 22.58
CA TYR A 18 -2.26 8.75 22.20
C TYR A 18 -2.94 9.35 23.43
N GLY A 19 -3.57 10.52 23.26
CA GLY A 19 -4.22 11.26 24.35
C GLY A 19 -5.68 10.87 24.61
N SER A 20 -6.28 10.07 23.72
CA SER A 20 -7.66 9.58 23.88
C SER A 20 -7.93 8.31 23.07
N ALA A 21 -8.95 7.54 23.49
CA ALA A 21 -9.45 6.40 22.72
C ALA A 21 -9.86 6.80 21.28
N SER A 22 -10.49 7.98 21.12
CA SER A 22 -10.87 8.51 19.82
C SER A 22 -9.68 8.74 18.88
N GLU A 23 -8.51 9.07 19.43
CA GLU A 23 -7.29 9.24 18.66
C GLU A 23 -6.70 7.91 18.19
N VAL A 24 -6.70 6.90 19.06
CA VAL A 24 -6.33 5.51 18.71
C VAL A 24 -7.20 4.98 17.59
N ILE A 25 -8.52 5.18 17.69
CA ILE A 25 -9.49 4.73 16.68
C ILE A 25 -9.25 5.43 15.35
N ARG A 26 -9.05 6.75 15.33
CA ARG A 26 -8.74 7.49 14.09
C ARG A 26 -7.44 7.00 13.45
N ALA A 27 -6.39 6.76 14.24
CA ALA A 27 -5.13 6.24 13.73
C ALA A 27 -5.29 4.84 13.13
N ALA A 28 -6.07 3.96 13.78
CA ALA A 28 -6.38 2.63 13.29
C ALA A 28 -7.18 2.68 11.98
N LEU A 29 -8.20 3.53 11.89
CA LEU A 29 -8.99 3.72 10.67
C LEU A 29 -8.14 4.25 9.51
N ARG A 30 -7.26 5.23 9.77
CA ARG A 30 -6.34 5.77 8.76
C ARG A 30 -5.38 4.71 8.23
N LEU A 31 -4.88 3.85 9.11
CA LEU A 31 -4.03 2.72 8.71
C LEU A 31 -4.80 1.73 7.84
N LEU A 32 -6.02 1.37 8.25
CA LEU A 32 -6.88 0.45 7.51
C LEU A 32 -7.22 1.01 6.11
N GLU A 33 -7.56 2.29 6.04
CA GLU A 33 -7.83 2.99 4.78
C GLU A 33 -6.60 2.95 3.86
N SER A 34 -5.41 3.29 4.38
CA SER A 34 -4.17 3.24 3.61
C SER A 34 -3.86 1.84 3.07
N GLN A 35 -4.03 0.81 3.90
CA GLN A 35 -3.85 -0.58 3.48
C GLN A 35 -4.84 -0.98 2.39
N LYS A 36 -6.12 -0.61 2.54
CA LYS A 36 -7.16 -0.90 1.54
C LYS A 36 -6.88 -0.19 0.23
N THR A 37 -6.47 1.07 0.26
CA THR A 37 -6.09 1.83 -0.93
C THR A 37 -4.92 1.17 -1.65
N LYS A 38 -3.83 0.85 -0.94
CA LYS A 38 -2.67 0.16 -1.53
C LYS A 38 -3.05 -1.16 -2.18
N MET A 39 -3.86 -1.98 -1.50
CA MET A 39 -4.30 -3.27 -2.02
C MET A 39 -5.18 -3.10 -3.26
N ASN A 40 -6.06 -2.10 -3.27
CA ASN A 40 -6.90 -1.81 -4.44
C ASN A 40 -6.06 -1.35 -5.63
N THR A 41 -5.10 -0.45 -5.40
CA THR A 41 -4.16 -0.01 -6.45
C THR A 41 -3.36 -1.19 -7.02
N LEU A 42 -2.83 -2.06 -6.16
CA LEU A 42 -2.09 -3.24 -6.61
C LEU A 42 -2.95 -4.15 -7.49
N ARG A 43 -4.21 -4.41 -7.09
CA ARG A 43 -5.13 -5.21 -7.91
C ARG A 43 -5.41 -4.58 -9.26
N GLN A 44 -5.60 -3.25 -9.30
CA GLN A 44 -5.82 -2.56 -10.58
C GLN A 44 -4.60 -2.66 -11.50
N LEU A 45 -3.39 -2.46 -10.96
CA LEU A 45 -2.15 -2.59 -11.73
C LEU A 45 -1.92 -4.02 -12.24
N LEU A 46 -2.30 -5.04 -11.45
CA LEU A 46 -2.24 -6.44 -11.90
C LEU A 46 -3.21 -6.70 -13.04
N ILE A 47 -4.46 -6.23 -12.93
CA ILE A 47 -5.47 -6.35 -14.00
C ILE A 47 -5.00 -5.62 -15.27
N GLU A 48 -4.43 -4.42 -15.13
CA GLU A 48 -3.87 -3.67 -16.24
C GLU A 48 -2.72 -4.44 -16.91
N GLY A 49 -1.80 -4.99 -16.12
CA GLY A 49 -0.71 -5.85 -16.60
C GLY A 49 -1.22 -7.11 -17.32
N GLU A 50 -2.19 -7.82 -16.75
CA GLU A 50 -2.80 -9.00 -17.37
C GLU A 50 -3.49 -8.66 -18.70
N ASN A 51 -4.19 -7.51 -18.77
CA ASN A 51 -4.86 -7.05 -19.98
C ASN A 51 -3.89 -6.49 -21.03
N SER A 52 -2.66 -6.12 -20.64
CA SER A 52 -1.64 -5.62 -21.56
C SER A 52 -1.07 -6.72 -22.48
N GLY A 53 -1.36 -7.98 -22.17
CA GLY A 53 -0.91 -9.14 -22.93
C GLY A 53 0.53 -9.56 -22.56
N VAL A 54 1.05 -10.55 -23.29
CA VAL A 54 2.42 -11.03 -23.07
C VAL A 54 3.36 -10.27 -23.99
N ALA A 55 4.35 -9.60 -23.41
CA ALA A 55 5.42 -8.96 -24.17
C ALA A 55 6.44 -10.00 -24.62
N ASP A 56 6.89 -9.90 -25.87
CA ASP A 56 8.09 -10.60 -26.34
C ASP A 56 9.31 -9.85 -25.78
N TYR A 57 9.93 -10.43 -24.75
CA TYR A 57 10.95 -9.77 -23.96
C TYR A 57 12.35 -10.25 -24.35
N ASP A 58 13.15 -9.30 -24.86
CA ASP A 58 14.59 -9.46 -25.05
C ASP A 58 15.33 -8.30 -24.38
N LEU A 59 16.18 -8.63 -23.42
CA LEU A 59 16.91 -7.66 -22.61
C LEU A 59 17.88 -6.84 -23.47
N ASP A 60 18.60 -7.49 -24.39
CA ASP A 60 19.61 -6.79 -25.22
C ASP A 60 18.94 -5.82 -26.19
N SER A 61 17.84 -6.23 -26.84
CA SER A 61 17.05 -5.34 -27.70
C SER A 61 16.46 -4.16 -26.92
N PHE A 62 15.97 -4.41 -25.70
CA PHE A 62 15.39 -3.37 -24.85
C PHE A 62 16.40 -2.30 -24.41
N ILE A 63 17.59 -2.71 -23.97
CA ILE A 63 18.66 -1.77 -23.59
C ILE A 63 19.11 -0.95 -24.80
N ASN A 64 19.29 -1.60 -25.95
CA ASN A 64 19.65 -0.89 -27.18
C ASN A 64 18.58 0.11 -27.65
N GLU A 65 17.30 -0.12 -27.34
CA GLU A 65 16.22 0.84 -27.61
C GLU A 65 16.29 2.06 -26.69
N LEU A 66 16.46 1.84 -25.38
CA LEU A 66 16.58 2.92 -24.40
C LEU A 66 17.77 3.84 -24.69
N ASP A 67 18.95 3.26 -24.96
CA ASP A 67 20.17 4.02 -25.26
C ASP A 67 20.02 4.86 -26.55
N LYS A 68 19.27 4.38 -27.54
CA LYS A 68 18.97 5.15 -28.76
C LYS A 68 17.99 6.30 -28.52
N ASN A 69 17.08 6.15 -27.57
CA ASN A 69 16.10 7.17 -27.22
C ASN A 69 16.68 8.30 -26.36
N GLU A 70 17.80 8.09 -25.67
CA GLU A 70 18.53 9.13 -24.93
C GLU A 70 19.42 10.03 -25.82
N ILE A 71 19.65 9.66 -27.08
CA ILE A 71 20.53 10.40 -28.01
C ILE A 71 19.73 11.45 -28.83
N LYS A 72 18.52 11.81 -28.42
CA LYS A 72 17.67 12.78 -29.14
C LYS A 72 17.52 14.12 -28.44
#